data_AF-A0A0E4H8I9-F1
#
_entry.id   AF-A0A0E4H8I9-F1
#
_cell.length_a   1.000
_cell.length_b   1.000
_cell.length_c   1.000
_cell.angle_alpha   90.00
_cell.angle_beta   90.00
_cell.angle_gamma   90.00
#
_symmetry.space_group_name_H-M   'P 1'
#
loop_
_entity.id
_entity.type
_entity.pdbx_description
1 polymer ?
#
loop_
_entity_poly.entity_id
_entity_poly.type
_entity_poly.pdbx_seq_one_letter_code
_entity_poly.pdbx_strand_id
1 'polypeptide(L)'
;MDYLKSLQPKTEEVTAIEQQFTERFYSQDYEEQIVCPDSWIKSVILTYHAYFRRVLTRTEELPAAEENLKNALAALVQLENTPDLDAIEQKLTLIFAEKGYYFLGGVTPPYRGPYIWRTMESADFEVELPSGQQHVTVYMMSDFLLEGWISFATCEHKWVGGWADVEGLYCNFKRYGDLQSEEFQISFLKHEAQHQYDYSQFPDMKSTELEYRAKLVELFYSKDHTILKKFLLQAKNDPDFPHPYASYLMISNLSALLFNKDYEPEPRLWLEKDYKDISASALKLLGSRLPL
;
A
#
# COMPACT_ATOMS: atom_id res chain seq x y z
N MET A 1 -20.94 -3.72 -6.37
CA MET A 1 -22.22 -3.83 -5.63
C MET A 1 -22.79 -5.24 -5.60
N ASP A 2 -22.77 -6.00 -6.71
CA ASP A 2 -23.41 -7.33 -6.78
C ASP A 2 -22.89 -8.35 -5.76
N TYR A 3 -21.59 -8.30 -5.44
CA TYR A 3 -21.00 -9.13 -4.38
C TYR A 3 -21.62 -8.85 -3.00
N LEU A 4 -21.72 -7.58 -2.58
CA LEU A 4 -22.35 -7.24 -1.29
C LEU A 4 -23.83 -7.64 -1.26
N LYS A 5 -24.51 -7.57 -2.39
CA LYS A 5 -25.90 -8.01 -2.53
C LYS A 5 -26.06 -9.53 -2.45
N SER A 6 -25.06 -10.30 -2.86
CA SER A 6 -25.11 -11.77 -2.87
C SER A 6 -24.86 -12.41 -1.49
N LEU A 7 -24.25 -11.69 -0.55
CA LEU A 7 -24.01 -12.18 0.81
C LEU A 7 -25.33 -12.36 1.58
N GLN A 8 -25.63 -13.59 1.99
CA GLN A 8 -26.85 -13.94 2.73
C GLN A 8 -26.55 -14.91 3.90
N PRO A 9 -27.15 -14.69 5.09
CA PRO A 9 -27.96 -13.52 5.46
C PRO A 9 -27.11 -12.25 5.56
N LYS A 10 -27.67 -11.09 5.20
CA LYS A 10 -26.97 -9.81 5.38
C LYS A 10 -26.84 -9.49 6.87
N THR A 11 -25.61 -9.33 7.33
CA THR A 11 -25.34 -8.78 8.66
C THR A 11 -25.56 -7.26 8.66
N GLU A 12 -25.67 -6.68 9.85
CA GLU A 12 -25.70 -5.21 10.01
C GLU A 12 -24.46 -4.55 9.40
N GLU A 13 -23.29 -5.18 9.57
CA GLU A 13 -22.03 -4.74 9.00
C GLU A 13 -22.06 -4.71 7.47
N VAL A 14 -22.53 -5.78 6.82
CA VAL A 14 -22.66 -5.83 5.34
C VAL A 14 -23.61 -4.75 4.85
N THR A 15 -24.70 -4.49 5.58
CA THR A 15 -25.67 -3.43 5.25
C THR A 15 -25.05 -2.04 5.35
N ALA A 16 -24.28 -1.77 6.43
CA ALA A 16 -23.59 -0.50 6.61
C ALA A 16 -22.54 -0.24 5.52
N ILE A 17 -21.74 -1.26 5.17
CA ILE A 17 -20.76 -1.16 4.09
C ILE A 17 -21.46 -0.87 2.76
N GLU A 18 -22.55 -1.58 2.43
CA GLU A 18 -23.29 -1.33 1.19
C GLU A 18 -23.83 0.11 1.12
N GLN A 19 -24.36 0.64 2.21
CA GLN A 19 -24.84 2.02 2.28
C GLN A 19 -23.69 3.02 2.04
N GLN A 20 -22.58 2.89 2.76
CA GLN A 20 -21.43 3.79 2.61
C GLN A 20 -20.88 3.81 1.18
N PHE A 21 -20.75 2.63 0.55
CA PHE A 21 -20.33 2.53 -0.84
C PHE A 21 -21.36 3.16 -1.79
N THR A 22 -22.65 2.98 -1.52
CA THR A 22 -23.71 3.56 -2.35
C THR A 22 -23.65 5.09 -2.31
N GLU A 23 -23.56 5.65 -1.11
CA GLU A 23 -23.44 7.09 -0.90
C GLU A 23 -22.19 7.64 -1.59
N ARG A 24 -21.00 7.08 -1.32
CA ARG A 24 -19.74 7.60 -1.85
C ARG A 24 -19.64 7.58 -3.38
N PHE A 25 -20.07 6.47 -4.00
CA PHE A 25 -19.79 6.22 -5.42
C PHE A 25 -20.96 6.56 -6.35
N TYR A 26 -22.19 6.54 -5.84
CA TYR A 26 -23.39 6.62 -6.69
C TYR A 26 -24.38 7.71 -6.29
N SER A 27 -24.25 8.33 -5.11
CA SER A 27 -25.10 9.45 -4.74
C SER A 27 -24.60 10.76 -5.37
N GLN A 28 -25.50 11.49 -6.02
CA GLN A 28 -25.20 12.82 -6.57
C GLN A 28 -25.09 13.90 -5.49
N ASP A 29 -25.74 13.67 -4.34
CA ASP A 29 -25.79 14.60 -3.21
C ASP A 29 -24.74 14.27 -2.13
N TYR A 30 -23.77 13.39 -2.44
CA TYR A 30 -22.73 13.04 -1.49
C TYR A 30 -21.79 14.22 -1.24
N GLU A 31 -21.90 14.82 -0.05
CA GLU A 31 -20.98 15.84 0.40
C GLU A 31 -19.77 15.21 1.11
N GLU A 32 -18.61 15.37 0.49
CA GLU A 32 -17.32 14.95 1.04
C GLU A 32 -17.00 15.72 2.33
N GLN A 33 -16.79 14.97 3.42
CA GLN A 33 -16.46 15.55 4.72
C GLN A 33 -14.97 15.87 4.82
N ILE A 34 -14.52 16.90 4.10
CA ILE A 34 -13.12 17.34 4.10
C ILE A 34 -12.91 18.38 5.21
N VAL A 35 -12.28 17.96 6.30
CA VAL A 35 -11.92 18.82 7.43
C VAL A 35 -10.65 19.62 7.12
N CYS A 36 -10.80 20.66 6.32
CA CYS A 36 -9.76 21.65 6.02
C CYS A 36 -10.38 23.05 6.01
N PRO A 37 -9.75 24.12 6.50
CA PRO A 37 -10.30 25.47 6.37
C PRO A 37 -10.01 26.10 5.00
N ASP A 38 -8.94 25.66 4.31
CA ASP A 38 -8.50 26.24 3.05
C ASP A 38 -9.37 25.72 1.88
N SER A 39 -10.10 26.64 1.23
CA SER A 39 -11.02 26.31 0.15
C SER A 39 -10.32 25.81 -1.11
N TRP A 40 -9.09 26.29 -1.39
CA TRP A 40 -8.32 25.84 -2.54
C TRP A 40 -7.85 24.40 -2.34
N ILE A 41 -7.37 24.06 -1.13
CA ILE A 41 -6.99 22.68 -0.79
C ILE A 41 -8.20 21.74 -0.96
N LYS A 42 -9.38 22.15 -0.46
CA LYS A 42 -10.61 21.38 -0.68
C LYS A 42 -10.90 21.16 -2.15
N SER A 43 -10.78 22.20 -2.98
CA SER A 43 -11.02 22.07 -4.42
C SER A 43 -10.08 21.06 -5.08
N VAL A 44 -8.80 21.02 -4.69
CA VAL A 44 -7.85 20.01 -5.20
C VAL A 44 -8.29 18.59 -4.79
N ILE A 45 -8.58 18.37 -3.50
CA ILE A 45 -9.00 17.05 -2.99
C ILE A 45 -10.29 16.59 -3.68
N LEU A 46 -11.30 17.47 -3.79
CA LEU A 46 -12.56 17.18 -4.49
C LEU A 46 -12.33 16.82 -5.97
N THR A 47 -11.34 17.44 -6.61
CA THR A 47 -10.96 17.11 -8.00
C THR A 47 -10.43 15.69 -8.11
N TYR A 48 -9.56 15.26 -7.18
CA TYR A 48 -9.11 13.86 -7.11
C TYR A 48 -10.25 12.89 -6.76
N HIS A 49 -11.14 13.22 -5.82
CA HIS A 49 -12.28 12.37 -5.47
C HIS A 49 -13.23 12.18 -6.67
N ALA A 50 -13.47 13.23 -7.46
CA ALA A 50 -14.24 13.13 -8.70
C ALA A 50 -13.57 12.21 -9.72
N TYR A 51 -12.24 12.29 -9.86
CA TYR A 51 -11.47 11.37 -10.70
C TYR A 51 -11.56 9.92 -10.17
N PHE A 52 -11.39 9.69 -8.87
CA PHE A 52 -11.49 8.36 -8.26
C PHE A 52 -12.85 7.72 -8.50
N ARG A 53 -13.94 8.46 -8.30
CA ARG A 53 -15.28 7.98 -8.65
C ARG A 53 -15.34 7.51 -10.09
N ARG A 54 -14.94 8.35 -11.06
CA ARG A 54 -14.99 8.02 -12.49
C ARG A 54 -14.25 6.72 -12.83
N VAL A 55 -13.02 6.56 -12.35
CA VAL A 55 -12.19 5.38 -12.66
C VAL A 55 -12.66 4.13 -11.93
N LEU A 56 -13.12 4.25 -10.68
CA LEU A 56 -13.57 3.11 -9.87
C LEU A 56 -14.96 2.61 -10.29
N THR A 57 -15.86 3.50 -10.70
CA THR A 57 -17.18 3.12 -11.22
C THR A 57 -17.19 2.84 -12.72
N ARG A 58 -16.05 3.06 -13.41
CA ARG A 58 -15.88 2.88 -14.86
C ARG A 58 -16.94 3.63 -15.67
N THR A 59 -17.29 4.84 -15.24
CA THR A 59 -18.22 5.70 -15.99
C THR A 59 -17.54 6.34 -17.19
N GLU A 60 -16.21 6.42 -17.16
CA GLU A 60 -15.35 6.94 -18.23
C GLU A 60 -14.16 5.99 -18.41
N GLU A 61 -13.62 5.92 -19.63
CA GLU A 61 -12.34 5.27 -19.89
C GLU A 61 -11.19 6.05 -19.24
N LEU A 62 -10.15 5.35 -18.79
CA LEU A 62 -9.05 5.95 -18.01
C LEU A 62 -8.44 7.20 -18.67
N PRO A 63 -8.12 7.23 -20.00
CA PRO A 63 -7.57 8.43 -20.63
C PRO A 63 -8.50 9.64 -20.56
N ALA A 64 -9.82 9.44 -20.66
CA ALA A 64 -10.80 10.53 -20.55
C ALA A 64 -10.90 11.04 -19.11
N ALA A 65 -10.88 10.15 -18.13
CA ALA A 65 -10.87 10.52 -16.72
C ALA A 65 -9.59 11.30 -16.35
N GLU A 66 -8.42 10.90 -16.86
CA GLU A 66 -7.16 11.61 -16.66
C GLU A 66 -7.12 12.97 -17.36
N GLU A 67 -7.68 13.08 -18.57
CA GLU A 67 -7.81 14.37 -19.26
C GLU A 67 -8.70 15.34 -18.47
N ASN A 68 -9.81 14.84 -17.91
CA ASN A 68 -10.69 15.62 -17.04
C ASN A 68 -9.99 16.06 -15.75
N LEU A 69 -9.22 15.16 -15.11
CA LEU A 69 -8.39 15.47 -13.94
C LEU A 69 -7.38 16.57 -14.28
N LYS A 70 -6.66 16.43 -15.40
CA LYS A 70 -5.65 17.38 -15.87
C LYS A 70 -6.23 18.77 -16.06
N ASN A 71 -7.34 18.88 -16.79
CA ASN A 71 -7.96 20.17 -17.08
C ASN A 71 -8.49 20.86 -15.80
N ALA A 72 -9.08 20.09 -14.88
CA ALA A 72 -9.56 20.62 -13.61
C ALA A 72 -8.42 21.09 -12.70
N LEU A 73 -7.33 20.32 -12.57
CA LEU A 73 -6.18 20.72 -11.77
C LEU A 73 -5.41 21.89 -12.41
N ALA A 74 -5.24 21.92 -13.73
CA ALA A 74 -4.56 23.01 -14.45
C ALA A 74 -5.22 24.37 -14.18
N ALA A 75 -6.57 24.39 -14.13
CA ALA A 75 -7.33 25.58 -13.78
C ALA A 75 -7.06 26.05 -12.33
N LEU A 76 -6.88 25.12 -11.38
CA LEU A 76 -6.59 25.44 -9.97
C LEU A 76 -5.18 26.00 -9.76
N VAL A 77 -4.22 25.60 -10.59
CA VAL A 77 -2.82 26.07 -10.52
C VAL A 77 -2.50 27.21 -11.49
N GLN A 78 -3.48 27.66 -12.28
CA GLN A 78 -3.38 28.77 -13.24
C GLN A 78 -2.26 28.60 -14.28
N LEU A 79 -2.13 27.39 -14.84
CA LEU A 79 -1.15 27.12 -15.91
C LEU A 79 -1.77 27.36 -17.28
N GLU A 80 -1.19 28.29 -18.06
CA GLU A 80 -1.71 28.72 -19.38
C GLU A 80 -1.39 27.74 -20.52
N ASN A 81 -0.39 26.87 -20.35
CA ASN A 81 -0.06 25.78 -21.29
C ASN A 81 -0.44 24.47 -20.63
N THR A 82 -1.26 23.62 -21.27
CA THR A 82 -1.73 22.33 -20.74
C THR A 82 -0.53 21.41 -20.45
N PRO A 83 0.02 21.39 -19.22
CA PRO A 83 1.13 20.52 -18.89
C PRO A 83 0.57 19.11 -18.77
N ASP A 84 1.44 18.11 -18.85
CA ASP A 84 1.05 16.79 -18.36
C ASP A 84 0.73 16.83 -16.86
N LEU A 85 0.09 15.77 -16.37
CA LEU A 85 -0.30 15.68 -14.96
C LEU A 85 0.90 15.72 -14.01
N ASP A 86 2.08 15.24 -14.43
CA ASP A 86 3.27 15.24 -13.58
C ASP A 86 3.77 16.66 -13.33
N ALA A 87 3.80 17.52 -14.36
CA ALA A 87 4.15 18.92 -14.21
C ALA A 87 3.12 19.71 -13.38
N ILE A 88 1.83 19.38 -13.48
CA ILE A 88 0.80 19.94 -12.60
C ILE A 88 1.05 19.52 -11.15
N GLU A 89 1.34 18.24 -10.90
CA GLU A 89 1.59 17.69 -9.56
C GLU A 89 2.88 18.24 -8.93
N GLN A 90 3.91 18.51 -9.73
CA GLN A 90 5.09 19.26 -9.27
C GLN A 90 4.72 20.67 -8.81
N LYS A 91 3.83 21.36 -9.53
CA LYS A 91 3.34 22.68 -9.11
C LYS A 91 2.48 22.59 -7.84
N LEU A 92 1.63 21.59 -7.72
CA LEU A 92 0.85 21.32 -6.51
C LEU A 92 1.79 21.12 -5.32
N THR A 93 2.88 20.36 -5.48
CA THR A 93 3.90 20.15 -4.43
C THR A 93 4.37 21.47 -3.82
N LEU A 94 4.71 22.45 -4.66
CA LEU A 94 5.15 23.77 -4.20
C LEU A 94 4.05 24.54 -3.48
N ILE A 95 2.82 24.54 -4.01
CA ILE A 95 1.69 25.28 -3.42
C ILE A 95 1.26 24.66 -2.08
N PHE A 96 1.25 23.33 -1.97
CA PHE A 96 0.95 22.66 -0.71
C PHE A 96 2.03 22.96 0.34
N ALA A 97 3.30 22.98 -0.05
CA ALA A 97 4.40 23.34 0.85
C ALA A 97 4.24 24.78 1.40
N GLU A 98 3.89 25.75 0.54
CA GLU A 98 3.58 27.13 0.97
C GLU A 98 2.41 27.20 1.95
N LYS A 99 1.47 26.26 1.88
CA LYS A 99 0.31 26.14 2.76
C LYS A 99 0.58 25.28 4.02
N GLY A 100 1.80 24.78 4.20
CA GLY A 100 2.19 23.97 5.36
C GLY A 100 1.77 22.50 5.28
N TYR A 101 1.69 21.95 4.07
CA TYR A 101 1.35 20.55 3.80
C TYR A 101 2.38 19.92 2.87
N TYR A 102 2.51 18.60 2.97
CA TYR A 102 3.23 17.77 2.03
C TYR A 102 2.27 17.25 0.97
N PHE A 103 2.79 17.06 -0.24
CA PHE A 103 2.07 16.49 -1.36
C PHE A 103 3.01 15.53 -2.11
N LEU A 104 2.55 14.30 -2.31
CA LEU A 104 3.22 13.31 -3.16
C LEU A 104 2.25 12.91 -4.26
N GLY A 105 2.56 13.31 -5.50
CA GLY A 105 1.80 12.96 -6.70
C GLY A 105 2.20 11.60 -7.29
N GLY A 106 1.75 11.36 -8.52
CA GLY A 106 2.09 10.16 -9.29
C GLY A 106 1.03 9.06 -9.23
N VAL A 107 1.41 7.92 -9.81
CA VAL A 107 0.56 6.74 -9.96
C VAL A 107 0.88 5.74 -8.88
N THR A 108 -0.11 5.43 -8.04
CA THR A 108 -0.12 4.19 -7.26
C THR A 108 -0.92 3.20 -8.08
N PRO A 109 -0.29 2.22 -8.77
CA PRO A 109 -0.96 1.48 -9.81
C PRO A 109 -2.32 0.89 -9.36
N PRO A 110 -3.36 1.01 -10.21
CA PRO A 110 -3.30 1.47 -11.60
C PRO A 110 -3.62 2.96 -11.80
N TYR A 111 -3.94 3.72 -10.75
CA TYR A 111 -4.49 5.08 -10.88
C TYR A 111 -3.58 6.14 -10.26
N ARG A 112 -3.70 7.38 -10.74
CA ARG A 112 -3.15 8.53 -9.99
C ARG A 112 -3.85 8.62 -8.65
N GLY A 113 -3.11 8.93 -7.60
CA GLY A 113 -3.65 8.91 -6.25
C GLY A 113 -2.68 9.55 -5.28
N PRO A 114 -2.70 10.88 -5.15
CA PRO A 114 -1.71 11.57 -4.35
C PRO A 114 -1.93 11.33 -2.87
N TYR A 115 -0.85 11.50 -2.12
CA TYR A 115 -0.85 11.58 -0.67
C TYR A 115 -0.69 13.03 -0.24
N ILE A 116 -1.56 13.49 0.66
CA ILE A 116 -1.54 14.86 1.18
C ILE A 116 -1.60 14.77 2.70
N TRP A 117 -0.58 15.27 3.39
CA TRP A 117 -0.49 15.21 4.85
C TRP A 117 0.15 16.47 5.43
N ARG A 118 -0.02 16.68 6.73
CA ARG A 118 0.45 17.91 7.39
C ARG A 118 1.70 17.68 8.22
N THR A 119 1.75 16.58 8.96
CA THR A 119 2.76 16.37 9.99
C THR A 119 3.68 15.23 9.57
N MET A 120 5.00 15.44 9.72
CA MET A 120 6.00 14.43 9.43
C MET A 120 7.12 14.52 10.47
N GLU A 121 7.31 13.44 11.21
CA GLU A 121 8.38 13.30 12.20
C GLU A 121 9.39 12.27 11.68
N SER A 122 10.66 12.38 12.05
CA SER A 122 11.67 11.39 11.68
C SER A 122 12.37 10.79 12.88
N ALA A 123 12.75 9.53 12.75
CA ALA A 123 13.59 8.82 13.72
C ALA A 123 14.51 7.83 13.01
N ASP A 124 15.72 7.68 13.53
CA ASP A 124 16.69 6.70 13.03
C ASP A 124 16.53 5.35 13.74
N PHE A 125 16.66 4.28 12.97
CA PHE A 125 16.54 2.90 13.44
C PHE A 125 17.74 2.08 13.00
N GLU A 126 18.27 1.30 13.94
CA GLU A 126 19.18 0.19 13.64
C GLU A 126 18.37 -1.09 13.49
N VAL A 127 18.23 -1.57 12.26
CA VAL A 127 17.39 -2.71 11.92
C VAL A 127 18.25 -3.95 11.74
N GLU A 128 18.05 -4.93 12.60
CA GLU A 128 18.63 -6.26 12.42
C GLU A 128 17.91 -7.00 11.29
N LEU A 129 18.66 -7.45 10.28
CA LEU A 129 18.22 -8.34 9.21
C LEU A 129 19.05 -9.64 9.26
N PRO A 130 18.60 -10.72 8.62
CA PRO A 130 19.36 -11.98 8.62
C PRO A 130 20.73 -11.84 7.92
N SER A 131 20.87 -10.83 7.05
CA SER A 131 22.10 -10.55 6.31
C SER A 131 23.04 -9.54 7.01
N GLY A 132 22.60 -8.90 8.10
CA GLY A 132 23.38 -7.87 8.80
C GLY A 132 22.52 -6.79 9.46
N GLN A 133 23.16 -5.73 9.93
CA GLN A 133 22.46 -4.55 10.44
C GLN A 133 22.30 -3.51 9.33
N GLN A 134 21.14 -2.86 9.30
CA GLN A 134 20.80 -1.79 8.36
C GLN A 134 20.38 -0.56 9.14
N HIS A 135 21.08 0.55 8.94
CA HIS A 135 20.68 1.85 9.45
C HIS A 135 19.66 2.49 8.50
N VAL A 136 18.51 2.90 9.02
CA VAL A 136 17.44 3.54 8.24
C VAL A 136 16.83 4.72 8.99
N THR A 137 16.56 5.81 8.29
CA THR A 137 15.73 6.91 8.81
C THR A 137 14.28 6.65 8.40
N VAL A 138 13.36 6.66 9.36
CA VAL A 138 11.93 6.51 9.12
C VAL A 138 11.23 7.86 9.26
N TYR A 139 10.51 8.28 8.23
CA TYR A 139 9.64 9.46 8.19
C TYR A 139 8.19 9.05 8.47
N MET A 140 7.70 9.35 9.66
CA MET A 140 6.36 9.06 10.15
C MET A 140 5.40 10.18 9.77
N MET A 141 4.54 9.91 8.79
CA MET A 141 3.55 10.84 8.27
C MET A 141 2.24 10.72 9.04
N SER A 142 1.61 11.85 9.35
CA SER A 142 0.32 11.91 10.03
C SER A 142 -0.49 13.15 9.61
N ASP A 143 -1.73 13.24 10.12
CA ASP A 143 -2.66 14.31 9.76
C ASP A 143 -2.94 14.38 8.25
N PHE A 144 -3.22 13.22 7.66
CA PHE A 144 -3.56 13.09 6.24
C PHE A 144 -4.88 13.80 5.91
N LEU A 145 -4.87 14.54 4.81
CA LEU A 145 -6.06 15.07 4.13
C LEU A 145 -6.51 14.15 2.98
N LEU A 146 -5.58 13.43 2.36
CA LEU A 146 -5.85 12.47 1.29
C LEU A 146 -4.82 11.34 1.30
N GLU A 147 -5.28 10.09 1.25
CA GLU A 147 -4.44 8.89 1.37
C GLU A 147 -4.48 8.02 0.09
N GLY A 148 -4.52 8.68 -1.07
CA GLY A 148 -4.59 8.03 -2.37
C GLY A 148 -5.93 7.34 -2.66
N TRP A 149 -6.02 6.74 -3.85
CA TRP A 149 -7.28 6.18 -4.36
C TRP A 149 -7.71 4.91 -3.61
N ILE A 150 -6.79 4.14 -3.02
CA ILE A 150 -7.11 2.89 -2.29
C ILE A 150 -7.87 3.20 -1.00
N SER A 151 -7.43 4.21 -0.24
CA SER A 151 -8.14 4.66 0.96
C SER A 151 -9.54 5.14 0.59
N PHE A 152 -9.64 5.96 -0.45
CA PHE A 152 -10.92 6.40 -0.98
C PHE A 152 -11.83 5.23 -1.44
N ALA A 153 -11.27 4.26 -2.17
CA ALA A 153 -11.97 3.07 -2.69
C ALA A 153 -12.54 2.17 -1.59
N THR A 154 -11.99 2.26 -0.38
CA THR A 154 -12.33 1.38 0.75
C THR A 154 -13.04 2.11 1.87
N CYS A 155 -13.57 3.33 1.64
CA CYS A 155 -14.18 4.13 2.70
C CYS A 155 -13.25 4.30 3.91
N GLU A 156 -11.96 4.54 3.63
CA GLU A 156 -10.90 4.71 4.62
C GLU A 156 -10.74 3.48 5.54
N HIS A 157 -11.10 2.27 5.07
CA HIS A 157 -10.85 1.01 5.78
C HIS A 157 -9.50 0.37 5.42
N LYS A 158 -8.82 0.88 4.39
CA LYS A 158 -7.44 0.51 4.07
C LYS A 158 -6.59 1.74 3.81
N TRP A 159 -5.40 1.75 4.37
CA TRP A 159 -4.43 2.82 4.21
C TRP A 159 -3.15 2.31 3.55
N VAL A 160 -2.43 3.22 2.90
CA VAL A 160 -1.05 2.94 2.49
C VAL A 160 -0.23 2.59 3.74
N GLY A 161 0.63 1.57 3.65
CA GLY A 161 1.54 1.23 4.74
C GLY A 161 2.67 2.23 4.83
N GLY A 162 3.38 2.35 3.72
CA GLY A 162 4.53 3.20 3.57
C GLY A 162 5.21 2.89 2.25
N TRP A 163 6.38 3.48 2.05
CA TRP A 163 7.25 3.20 0.91
C TRP A 163 8.69 3.53 1.30
N ALA A 164 9.64 2.94 0.59
CA ALA A 164 11.04 3.34 0.63
C ALA A 164 11.34 4.37 -0.46
N ASP A 165 12.22 5.32 -0.15
CA ASP A 165 12.85 6.24 -1.10
C ASP A 165 14.35 6.37 -0.79
N VAL A 166 15.10 7.09 -1.63
CA VAL A 166 16.54 7.33 -1.46
C VAL A 166 16.89 8.03 -0.13
N GLU A 167 15.97 8.80 0.44
CA GLU A 167 16.17 9.52 1.70
C GLU A 167 15.85 8.67 2.94
N GLY A 168 15.09 7.59 2.80
CA GLY A 168 14.66 6.76 3.92
C GLY A 168 13.29 6.11 3.70
N LEU A 169 12.67 5.67 4.80
CA LEU A 169 11.42 4.91 4.79
C LEU A 169 10.27 5.80 5.25
N TYR A 170 9.24 5.96 4.44
CA TYR A 170 8.06 6.75 4.76
C TYR A 170 6.97 5.81 5.27
N CYS A 171 6.37 6.10 6.42
CA CYS A 171 5.32 5.27 7.00
C CYS A 171 4.09 6.12 7.33
N ASN A 172 2.90 5.57 7.08
CA ASN A 172 1.67 6.16 7.58
C ASN A 172 1.53 5.85 9.07
N PHE A 173 1.81 6.83 9.94
CA PHE A 173 1.86 6.62 11.38
C PHE A 173 0.51 6.15 11.95
N LYS A 174 -0.61 6.64 11.39
CA LYS A 174 -1.97 6.23 11.81
C LYS A 174 -2.18 4.72 11.67
N ARG A 175 -1.55 4.09 10.68
CA ARG A 175 -1.65 2.64 10.47
C ARG A 175 -0.96 1.87 11.59
N TYR A 176 0.22 2.31 12.00
CA TYR A 176 1.04 1.54 12.94
C TYR A 176 0.73 1.89 14.38
N GLY A 177 0.66 3.17 14.73
CA GLY A 177 0.32 3.71 16.06
C GLY A 177 1.33 3.39 17.17
N ASP A 178 1.74 2.13 17.27
CA ASP A 178 2.74 1.60 18.19
C ASP A 178 3.97 1.12 17.41
N LEU A 179 5.07 1.87 17.58
CA LEU A 179 6.35 1.56 16.96
C LEU A 179 7.01 0.30 17.52
N GLN A 180 6.53 -0.26 18.63
CA GLN A 180 7.04 -1.52 19.20
C GLN A 180 6.23 -2.74 18.74
N SER A 181 5.11 -2.53 18.04
CA SER A 181 4.27 -3.60 17.52
C SER A 181 4.97 -4.44 16.45
N GLU A 182 4.57 -5.70 16.30
CA GLU A 182 5.06 -6.54 15.20
C GLU A 182 4.64 -6.01 13.82
N GLU A 183 3.50 -5.31 13.74
CA GLU A 183 3.07 -4.68 12.49
C GLU A 183 4.08 -3.61 12.05
N PHE A 184 4.56 -2.77 12.98
CA PHE A 184 5.60 -1.80 12.67
C PHE A 184 6.99 -2.46 12.53
N GLN A 185 7.46 -3.15 13.56
CA GLN A 185 8.84 -3.65 13.64
C GLN A 185 9.16 -4.71 12.57
N ILE A 186 8.18 -5.54 12.21
CA ILE A 186 8.38 -6.65 11.29
C ILE A 186 7.75 -6.35 9.94
N SER A 187 6.44 -6.09 9.91
CA SER A 187 5.70 -5.98 8.64
C SER A 187 5.99 -4.70 7.86
N PHE A 188 6.59 -3.70 8.50
CA PHE A 188 7.04 -2.46 7.87
C PHE A 188 8.56 -2.34 7.95
N LEU A 189 9.12 -2.13 9.15
CA LEU A 189 10.50 -1.70 9.30
C LEU A 189 11.51 -2.71 8.74
N LYS A 190 11.39 -4.00 9.12
CA LYS A 190 12.25 -5.05 8.56
C LYS A 190 11.96 -5.35 7.10
N HIS A 191 10.70 -5.27 6.67
CA HIS A 191 10.32 -5.45 5.27
C HIS A 191 10.99 -4.42 4.36
N GLU A 192 10.81 -3.14 4.67
CA GLU A 192 11.36 -2.03 3.90
C GLU A 192 12.88 -1.92 4.03
N ALA A 193 13.44 -2.19 5.21
CA ALA A 193 14.90 -2.27 5.38
C ALA A 193 15.50 -3.41 4.53
N GLN A 194 14.79 -4.53 4.36
CA GLN A 194 15.21 -5.62 3.49
C GLN A 194 15.20 -5.17 2.01
N HIS A 195 14.19 -4.42 1.57
CA HIS A 195 14.20 -3.81 0.24
C HIS A 195 15.42 -2.91 0.04
N GLN A 196 15.69 -1.99 0.98
CA GLN A 196 16.83 -1.09 0.89
C GLN A 196 18.17 -1.84 0.85
N TYR A 197 18.32 -2.87 1.69
CA TYR A 197 19.49 -3.75 1.66
C TYR A 197 19.62 -4.42 0.30
N ASP A 198 18.55 -5.02 -0.22
CA ASP A 198 18.58 -5.72 -1.50
C ASP A 198 18.87 -4.80 -2.68
N TYR A 199 18.32 -3.58 -2.72
CA TYR A 199 18.66 -2.59 -3.74
C TYR A 199 20.13 -2.20 -3.71
N SER A 200 20.72 -2.07 -2.51
CA SER A 200 22.14 -1.73 -2.36
C SER A 200 23.07 -2.84 -2.88
N GLN A 201 22.68 -4.10 -2.72
CA GLN A 201 23.47 -5.26 -3.12
C GLN A 201 23.18 -5.71 -4.56
N PHE A 202 21.95 -5.51 -5.02
CA PHE A 202 21.41 -6.02 -6.29
C PHE A 202 20.52 -4.95 -6.96
N PRO A 203 21.12 -3.92 -7.60
CA PRO A 203 20.37 -2.80 -8.16
C PRO A 203 19.32 -3.17 -9.22
N ASP A 204 19.50 -4.29 -9.93
CA ASP A 204 18.62 -4.75 -11.00
C ASP A 204 17.56 -5.78 -10.52
N MET A 205 17.41 -5.98 -9.21
CA MET A 205 16.46 -6.94 -8.65
C MET A 205 15.02 -6.55 -8.99
N LYS A 206 14.22 -7.53 -9.46
CA LYS A 206 12.82 -7.27 -9.83
C LYS A 206 11.97 -7.07 -8.58
N SER A 207 10.90 -6.28 -8.71
CA SER A 207 9.94 -6.04 -7.62
C SER A 207 9.42 -7.33 -6.96
N THR A 208 9.08 -8.36 -7.74
CA THR A 208 8.65 -9.66 -7.18
C THR A 208 9.73 -10.32 -6.32
N GLU A 209 11.00 -10.19 -6.69
CA GLU A 209 12.11 -10.79 -5.94
C GLU A 209 12.38 -10.03 -4.63
N LEU A 210 12.32 -8.70 -4.68
CA LEU A 210 12.37 -7.83 -3.50
C LEU A 210 11.26 -8.21 -2.51
N GLU A 211 10.03 -8.29 -3.01
CA GLU A 211 8.84 -8.67 -2.24
C GLU A 211 8.94 -10.07 -1.65
N TYR A 212 9.46 -11.03 -2.40
CA TYR A 212 9.65 -12.40 -1.94
C TYR A 212 10.62 -12.45 -0.76
N ARG A 213 11.76 -11.76 -0.88
CA ARG A 213 12.80 -11.74 0.17
C ARG A 213 12.34 -11.00 1.42
N ALA A 214 11.68 -9.85 1.27
CA ALA A 214 11.13 -9.10 2.40
C ALA A 214 10.05 -9.90 3.16
N LYS A 215 9.16 -10.63 2.47
CA LYS A 215 8.16 -11.50 3.12
C LYS A 215 8.78 -12.70 3.85
N LEU A 216 9.89 -13.25 3.35
CA LEU A 216 10.65 -14.28 4.07
C LEU A 216 11.26 -13.73 5.37
N VAL A 217 11.74 -12.48 5.36
CA VAL A 217 12.19 -11.78 6.58
C VAL A 217 11.03 -11.59 7.56
N GLU A 218 9.83 -11.23 7.08
CA GLU A 218 8.65 -11.12 7.95
C GLU A 218 8.31 -12.46 8.63
N LEU A 219 8.33 -13.58 7.88
CA LEU A 219 8.11 -14.92 8.45
C LEU A 219 9.21 -15.36 9.42
N PHE A 220 10.46 -14.97 9.16
CA PHE A 220 11.57 -15.33 10.03
C PHE A 220 11.45 -14.68 11.42
N TYR A 221 11.15 -13.38 11.46
CA TYR A 221 11.10 -12.61 12.72
C TYR A 221 9.76 -12.67 13.45
N SER A 222 8.68 -13.05 12.78
CA SER A 222 7.36 -13.22 13.41
C SER A 222 7.37 -14.35 14.43
N LYS A 223 6.39 -14.36 15.35
CA LYS A 223 6.32 -15.36 16.43
C LYS A 223 5.24 -16.41 16.24
N ASP A 224 4.27 -16.13 15.38
CA ASP A 224 3.13 -16.99 15.13
C ASP A 224 2.63 -16.89 13.69
N HIS A 225 1.59 -17.67 13.40
CA HIS A 225 1.01 -17.82 12.07
C HIS A 225 0.25 -16.59 11.55
N THR A 226 0.16 -15.49 12.29
CA THR A 226 -0.64 -14.31 11.91
C THR A 226 -0.21 -13.76 10.56
N ILE A 227 1.09 -13.54 10.35
CA ILE A 227 1.59 -13.04 9.07
C ILE A 227 1.46 -14.08 7.95
N LEU A 228 1.64 -15.37 8.27
CA LEU A 228 1.45 -16.45 7.30
C LEU A 228 0.00 -16.49 6.79
N LYS A 229 -0.99 -16.34 7.68
CA LYS A 229 -2.41 -16.28 7.30
C LYS A 229 -2.66 -15.15 6.30
N LYS A 230 -2.08 -13.97 6.55
CA LYS A 230 -2.15 -12.83 5.63
C LYS A 230 -1.58 -13.19 4.27
N PHE A 231 -0.41 -13.83 4.20
CA PHE A 231 0.19 -14.23 2.94
C PHE A 231 -0.60 -15.33 2.21
N LEU A 232 -1.16 -16.30 2.92
CA LEU A 232 -2.04 -17.32 2.35
C LEU A 232 -3.28 -16.70 1.70
N LEU A 233 -3.86 -15.68 2.33
CA LEU A 233 -5.00 -14.95 1.77
C LEU A 233 -4.64 -14.06 0.57
N GLN A 234 -3.42 -13.53 0.55
CA GLN A 234 -2.95 -12.63 -0.51
C GLN A 234 -2.35 -13.36 -1.72
N ALA A 235 -1.94 -14.62 -1.54
CA ALA A 235 -1.25 -15.38 -2.58
C ALA A 235 -2.10 -15.51 -3.85
N LYS A 236 -1.51 -15.07 -4.97
CA LYS A 236 -2.12 -15.21 -6.30
C LYS A 236 -1.02 -15.53 -7.31
N ASN A 237 -1.22 -16.55 -8.12
CA ASN A 237 -0.31 -16.90 -9.20
C ASN A 237 -0.54 -15.97 -10.41
N ASP A 238 -0.10 -14.72 -10.29
CA ASP A 238 -0.33 -13.68 -11.27
C ASP A 238 0.87 -12.70 -11.31
N PRO A 239 1.84 -12.90 -12.23
CA PRO A 239 3.08 -12.13 -12.28
C PRO A 239 2.91 -10.63 -12.49
N ASP A 240 1.76 -10.17 -12.99
CA ASP A 240 1.46 -8.76 -13.18
C ASP A 240 1.29 -8.00 -11.85
N PHE A 241 1.15 -8.74 -10.74
CA PHE A 241 1.01 -8.20 -9.39
C PHE A 241 2.13 -8.72 -8.47
N PRO A 242 3.26 -8.00 -8.34
CA PRO A 242 4.44 -8.45 -7.59
C PRO A 242 4.16 -8.87 -6.15
N HIS A 243 3.38 -8.08 -5.38
CA HIS A 243 3.07 -8.41 -3.99
C HIS A 243 2.36 -9.78 -3.82
N PRO A 244 1.19 -10.04 -4.43
CA PRO A 244 0.50 -11.31 -4.27
C PRO A 244 1.22 -12.46 -4.99
N TYR A 245 1.98 -12.19 -6.05
CA TYR A 245 2.79 -13.21 -6.72
C TYR A 245 3.97 -13.67 -5.87
N ALA A 246 4.66 -12.74 -5.21
CA ALA A 246 5.69 -13.07 -4.23
C ALA A 246 5.15 -13.93 -3.08
N SER A 247 3.95 -13.63 -2.57
CA SER A 247 3.28 -14.51 -1.57
C SER A 247 3.04 -15.91 -2.12
N TYR A 248 2.57 -16.03 -3.37
CA TYR A 248 2.37 -17.32 -4.02
C TYR A 248 3.67 -18.12 -4.14
N LEU A 249 4.75 -17.51 -4.65
CA LEU A 249 6.06 -18.14 -4.78
C LEU A 249 6.64 -18.57 -3.43
N MET A 250 6.51 -17.71 -2.42
CA MET A 250 6.93 -18.00 -1.05
C MET A 250 6.18 -19.22 -0.50
N ILE A 251 4.87 -19.30 -0.68
CA ILE A 251 4.06 -20.44 -0.24
C ILE A 251 4.41 -21.70 -1.02
N SER A 252 4.63 -21.64 -2.34
CA SER A 252 5.09 -22.78 -3.14
C SER A 252 6.43 -23.33 -2.62
N ASN A 253 7.41 -22.45 -2.39
CA ASN A 253 8.75 -22.85 -1.95
C ASN A 253 8.75 -23.40 -0.52
N LEU A 254 8.00 -22.79 0.40
CA LEU A 254 7.79 -23.34 1.73
C LEU A 254 7.04 -24.68 1.66
N SER A 255 6.10 -24.83 0.73
CA SER A 255 5.33 -26.06 0.54
C SER A 255 6.23 -27.23 0.14
N ALA A 256 7.17 -26.98 -0.78
CA ALA A 256 8.16 -27.97 -1.18
C ALA A 256 9.00 -28.43 0.01
N LEU A 257 9.39 -27.50 0.91
CA LEU A 257 10.20 -27.83 2.09
C LEU A 257 9.42 -28.54 3.21
N LEU A 258 8.17 -28.14 3.47
CA LEU A 258 7.42 -28.55 4.66
C LEU A 258 6.42 -29.68 4.41
N PHE A 259 5.96 -29.83 3.17
CA PHE A 259 4.95 -30.81 2.77
C PHE A 259 5.39 -31.71 1.62
N ASN A 260 6.54 -31.43 0.99
CA ASN A 260 7.01 -32.13 -0.21
C ASN A 260 5.96 -32.08 -1.34
N LYS A 261 5.36 -30.90 -1.53
CA LYS A 261 4.35 -30.59 -2.55
C LYS A 261 4.69 -29.27 -3.24
N ASP A 262 4.34 -29.14 -4.51
CA ASP A 262 4.53 -27.89 -5.27
C ASP A 262 3.74 -26.73 -4.67
N TYR A 263 2.54 -27.00 -4.15
CA TYR A 263 1.70 -26.02 -3.43
C TYR A 263 0.71 -26.75 -2.51
N GLU A 264 0.63 -26.34 -1.24
CA GLU A 264 -0.36 -26.83 -0.29
C GLU A 264 -1.52 -25.82 -0.19
N PRO A 265 -2.69 -26.12 -0.77
CA PRO A 265 -3.80 -25.16 -0.79
C PRO A 265 -4.58 -25.09 0.52
N GLU A 266 -4.48 -26.08 1.41
CA GLU A 266 -5.30 -26.15 2.63
C GLU A 266 -4.70 -25.29 3.75
N PRO A 267 -5.27 -24.11 4.10
CA PRO A 267 -4.70 -23.23 5.11
C PRO A 267 -4.62 -23.90 6.48
N ARG A 268 -5.54 -24.83 6.80
CA ARG A 268 -5.51 -25.54 8.06
C ARG A 268 -4.21 -26.34 8.26
N LEU A 269 -3.70 -27.00 7.21
CA LEU A 269 -2.47 -27.79 7.30
C LEU A 269 -1.24 -26.92 7.57
N TRP A 270 -1.23 -25.68 7.07
CA TRP A 270 -0.21 -24.69 7.41
C TRP A 270 -0.24 -24.31 8.90
N LEU A 271 -1.44 -24.12 9.45
CA LEU A 271 -1.63 -23.72 10.85
C LEU A 271 -1.36 -24.83 11.86
N GLU A 272 -1.33 -26.09 11.41
CA GLU A 272 -0.97 -27.25 12.23
C GLU A 272 0.55 -27.47 12.32
N LYS A 273 1.36 -26.80 11.48
CA LYS A 273 2.83 -26.86 11.57
C LYS A 273 3.33 -26.06 12.78
N ASP A 274 4.43 -26.52 13.38
CA ASP A 274 5.13 -25.67 14.36
C ASP A 274 5.67 -24.44 13.62
N TYR A 275 5.37 -23.26 14.16
CA TYR A 275 5.80 -22.01 13.55
C TYR A 275 7.33 -21.92 13.47
N LYS A 276 8.06 -22.56 14.39
CA LYS A 276 9.53 -22.63 14.33
C LYS A 276 10.04 -23.30 13.06
N ASP A 277 9.33 -24.32 12.55
CA ASP A 277 9.69 -24.98 11.30
C ASP A 277 9.45 -24.06 10.10
N ILE A 278 8.40 -23.24 10.16
CA ILE A 278 8.07 -22.23 9.14
C ILE A 278 9.14 -21.13 9.12
N SER A 279 9.45 -20.55 10.29
CA SER A 279 10.49 -19.53 10.45
C SER A 279 11.87 -20.03 10.00
N ALA A 280 12.26 -21.25 10.41
CA ALA A 280 13.52 -21.86 9.99
C ALA A 280 13.57 -22.12 8.48
N SER A 281 12.45 -22.55 7.88
CA SER A 281 12.35 -22.75 6.43
C SER A 281 12.42 -21.42 5.67
N ALA A 282 11.82 -20.36 6.19
CA ALA A 282 11.91 -19.03 5.61
C ALA A 282 13.35 -18.51 5.57
N LEU A 283 14.09 -18.67 6.67
CA LEU A 283 15.52 -18.33 6.74
C LEU A 283 16.36 -19.15 5.75
N LYS A 284 16.08 -20.45 5.63
CA LYS A 284 16.76 -21.34 4.67
C LYS A 284 16.53 -20.88 3.23
N LEU A 285 15.29 -20.49 2.89
CA LEU A 285 14.96 -19.97 1.56
C LEU A 285 15.67 -18.64 1.29
N LEU A 286 15.71 -17.73 2.27
CA LEU A 286 16.36 -16.43 2.12
C LEU A 286 17.87 -16.54 1.82
N GLY A 287 18.53 -17.50 2.45
CA GLY A 287 19.96 -17.78 2.24
C GLY A 287 20.27 -18.62 0.99
N SER A 288 19.27 -19.28 0.42
CA SER A 288 19.44 -20.00 -0.83
C SER A 288 19.44 -19.01 -1.99
N ARG A 289 20.49 -19.00 -2.82
CA ARG A 289 20.50 -18.29 -4.11
C ARG A 289 19.60 -18.98 -5.13
N LEU A 290 18.44 -19.50 -4.72
CA LEU A 290 17.46 -19.99 -5.68
C LEU A 290 17.02 -18.77 -6.47
N PRO A 291 17.32 -18.67 -7.79
CA PRO A 291 16.65 -17.68 -8.60
C PRO A 291 15.14 -17.98 -8.55
N LEU A 292 14.35 -16.92 -8.45
CA LEU A 292 12.92 -17.00 -8.74
C LEU A 292 12.69 -17.35 -10.22
#